data_AF-A0AAW2UNX6-F1
#
_entry.id   AF-A0AAW2UNX6-F1
#
_cell.length_a   1.000
_cell.length_b   1.000
_cell.length_c   1.000
_cell.angle_alpha   90.00
_cell.angle_beta   90.00
_cell.angle_gamma   90.00
#
_symmetry.space_group_name_H-M   'P 1'
#
loop_
_entity.id
_entity.type
_entity.pdbx_description
1 polymer ?
#
loop_
_entity_poly.entity_id
_entity_poly.type
_entity_poly.pdbx_seq_one_letter_code
_entity_poly.pdbx_strand_id
1 'polypeptide(L)'
;MMIEEERGDVQEQKPVVSNLPTSSTALPSGGKNTMIGFDEQLLRVMDELTRDESNLQILPLVGMGGTEYSVHEILVRLLSDGKDEEVSETSTKLGEQLYKNLFGQRYLIVMDDVWSIEAWDALKLFFPNNRNGSRVMMTTRLLNVADSLGSQKPYLMDLLDEDKSWNLFCHKAFAQEGCPYPELEEIGKDIAKACRGLPLTIVVIGGLLANSNMEQEYWQYVAKNVSTFANSEDNEHCLKILTLSYNNLPIYLKPCFLYMRVFREDAEIEVSKLTKLWIGEGFVKPARGKTLEEVAKEYLKKLVNGHEGGNSKANDLLLKNIAFPSSLKKLDLCECKVPWEDMTIIGSLPNLEVLILRSYASRGSEWNPIEGQFPRLKILMLWQNNLVYWRAENIHFLNLEKLFLNNMRDLEEIPSGIGDIATLRLIEVYYCSESIVNSAMQILEEQQSNGNEDLEVRVYEFRYDS
;
A
#
# COMPACT_ATOMS: atom_id res chain seq x y z
N MET A 1 -4.11 -5.28 -59.16
CA MET A 1 -2.81 -4.62 -59.38
C MET A 1 -1.82 -5.33 -58.49
N MET A 2 -0.99 -6.21 -59.08
CA MET A 2 0.08 -6.94 -58.41
C MET A 2 1.33 -6.05 -58.38
N ILE A 3 2.03 -5.96 -57.25
CA ILE A 3 3.47 -5.65 -57.07
C ILE A 3 3.80 -6.21 -55.66
N GLU A 4 4.43 -7.38 -55.52
CA GLU A 4 5.86 -7.72 -55.62
C GLU A 4 6.68 -7.41 -54.35
N GLU A 5 7.41 -8.44 -53.91
CA GLU A 5 8.41 -8.49 -52.84
C GLU A 5 9.60 -7.58 -53.14
N GLU A 6 10.19 -6.98 -52.11
CA GLU A 6 11.65 -6.80 -52.07
C GLU A 6 12.20 -7.39 -50.76
N ARG A 7 12.96 -8.48 -50.92
CA ARG A 7 13.86 -9.03 -49.92
C ARG A 7 15.16 -8.24 -49.95
N GLY A 8 15.52 -7.65 -48.82
CA GLY A 8 16.89 -7.19 -48.56
C GLY A 8 17.59 -8.18 -47.63
N ASP A 9 18.56 -8.91 -48.16
CA ASP A 9 19.49 -9.74 -47.39
C ASP A 9 20.41 -8.86 -46.52
N VAL A 10 20.43 -9.10 -45.21
CA VAL A 10 21.52 -8.67 -44.33
C VAL A 10 21.95 -9.85 -43.46
N GLN A 11 23.04 -10.46 -43.91
CA GLN A 11 24.07 -11.27 -43.23
C GLN A 11 23.75 -11.88 -41.85
N GLU A 12 23.66 -13.21 -41.82
CA GLU A 12 23.85 -14.05 -40.64
C GLU A 12 25.21 -13.80 -39.98
N GLN A 13 25.20 -13.17 -38.80
CA GLN A 13 26.30 -13.34 -37.84
C GLN A 13 25.99 -14.57 -36.97
N LYS A 14 26.87 -15.58 -37.07
CA LYS A 14 26.89 -16.76 -36.19
C LYS A 14 26.95 -16.32 -34.72
N PRO A 15 26.18 -16.94 -33.81
CA PRO A 15 26.33 -16.67 -32.39
C PRO A 15 27.68 -17.22 -31.92
N VAL A 16 28.51 -16.33 -31.36
CA VAL A 16 29.69 -16.70 -30.60
C VAL A 16 29.19 -17.36 -29.31
N VAL A 17 29.46 -18.65 -29.17
CA VAL A 17 29.27 -19.40 -27.93
C VAL A 17 30.33 -18.92 -26.94
N SER A 18 29.94 -18.02 -26.03
CA SER A 18 30.67 -17.80 -24.78
C SER A 18 29.91 -18.50 -23.66
N ASN A 19 30.55 -19.53 -23.10
CA ASN A 19 30.06 -20.35 -22.00
C ASN A 19 29.51 -19.50 -20.84
N LEU A 20 28.26 -19.78 -20.43
CA LEU A 20 27.70 -19.29 -19.17
C LEU A 20 28.52 -19.84 -18.00
N PRO A 21 28.92 -19.01 -17.02
CA PRO A 21 29.20 -19.49 -15.69
C PRO A 21 27.85 -19.87 -15.05
N THR A 22 27.69 -21.15 -14.74
CA THR A 22 26.75 -21.61 -13.73
C THR A 22 27.14 -20.98 -12.39
N SER A 23 26.47 -19.90 -12.02
CA SER A 23 26.41 -19.45 -10.63
C SER A 23 24.95 -19.47 -10.19
N SER A 24 24.63 -20.44 -9.33
CA SER A 24 23.46 -20.37 -8.48
C SER A 24 23.62 -19.15 -7.57
N THR A 25 23.05 -18.02 -7.97
CA THR A 25 22.93 -16.87 -7.08
C THR A 25 21.78 -17.15 -6.13
N ALA A 26 22.13 -17.68 -4.96
CA ALA A 26 21.24 -17.70 -3.81
C ALA A 26 20.68 -16.29 -3.58
N LEU A 27 19.36 -16.21 -3.38
CA LEU A 27 18.68 -14.99 -2.97
C LEU A 27 19.28 -14.45 -1.66
N PRO A 28 19.37 -13.12 -1.48
CA PRO A 28 19.88 -12.54 -0.25
C PRO A 28 18.93 -12.87 0.90
N SER A 29 19.43 -13.67 1.86
CA SER A 29 18.81 -13.85 3.17
C SER A 29 18.93 -12.55 3.96
N GLY A 30 17.87 -11.75 4.05
CA GLY A 30 17.95 -10.45 4.71
C GLY A 30 16.65 -9.70 4.85
N GLY A 31 15.69 -10.24 5.61
CA GLY A 31 14.47 -9.55 6.04
C GLY A 31 13.37 -10.55 6.34
N LYS A 32 13.06 -10.80 7.61
CA LYS A 32 11.97 -11.72 7.98
C LYS A 32 10.63 -11.12 7.54
N ASN A 33 10.06 -11.69 6.48
CA ASN A 33 8.71 -11.42 5.99
C ASN A 33 7.67 -11.84 7.05
N THR A 34 6.69 -10.98 7.34
CA THR A 34 5.54 -11.32 8.20
C THR A 34 4.41 -12.00 7.40
N MET A 35 4.45 -11.93 6.06
CA MET A 35 3.52 -12.65 5.20
C MET A 35 3.96 -14.10 5.16
N ILE A 36 3.30 -14.94 5.96
CA ILE A 36 3.60 -16.37 6.06
C ILE A 36 2.60 -17.12 5.21
N GLY A 37 3.10 -17.90 4.25
CA GLY A 37 2.31 -18.95 3.62
C GLY A 37 1.68 -18.63 2.27
N PHE A 38 1.86 -17.41 1.76
CA PHE A 38 1.32 -16.95 0.47
C PHE A 38 2.38 -16.75 -0.62
N ASP A 39 3.63 -17.17 -0.40
CA ASP A 39 4.74 -16.93 -1.35
C ASP A 39 4.48 -17.56 -2.73
N GLU A 40 3.94 -18.78 -2.76
CA GLU A 40 3.59 -19.45 -4.02
C GLU A 40 2.45 -18.76 -4.76
N GLN A 41 1.43 -18.31 -4.03
CA GLN A 41 0.30 -17.57 -4.59
C GLN A 41 0.77 -16.22 -5.14
N LEU A 42 1.63 -15.51 -4.41
CA LEU A 42 2.26 -14.26 -4.85
C LEU A 42 3.06 -14.48 -6.14
N LEU A 43 3.89 -15.53 -6.20
CA LEU A 43 4.65 -15.86 -7.40
C LEU A 43 3.75 -16.17 -8.60
N ARG A 44 2.63 -16.87 -8.41
CA ARG A 44 1.66 -17.15 -9.48
C ARG A 44 0.99 -15.87 -10.00
N VAL A 45 0.57 -14.99 -9.10
CA VAL A 45 -0.01 -13.69 -9.48
C VAL A 45 1.03 -12.85 -10.22
N MET A 46 2.27 -12.82 -9.74
CA MET A 46 3.37 -12.10 -10.38
C MET A 46 3.69 -12.65 -11.78
N ASP A 47 3.74 -13.98 -11.95
CA ASP A 47 3.93 -14.60 -13.27
C ASP A 47 2.83 -14.16 -14.24
N GLU A 48 1.57 -14.16 -13.80
CA GLU A 48 0.44 -13.76 -14.65
C GLU A 48 0.47 -12.26 -14.99
N LEU A 49 0.83 -11.40 -14.03
CA LEU A 49 0.99 -9.97 -14.26
C LEU A 49 2.16 -9.64 -15.22
N THR A 50 3.19 -10.49 -15.26
CA THR A 50 4.40 -10.28 -16.06
C THR A 50 4.43 -11.07 -17.36
N ARG A 51 3.49 -12.01 -17.57
CA ARG A 51 3.38 -12.81 -18.79
C ARG A 51 3.24 -11.93 -20.03
N ASP A 52 3.89 -12.34 -21.12
CA ASP A 52 3.91 -11.62 -22.40
C ASP A 52 2.61 -11.81 -23.19
N GLU A 53 1.51 -11.34 -22.60
CA GLU A 53 0.17 -11.37 -23.19
C GLU A 53 -0.24 -9.97 -23.60
N SER A 54 -0.48 -9.78 -24.90
CA SER A 54 -0.75 -8.47 -25.48
C SER A 54 -2.12 -7.94 -25.08
N ASN A 55 -3.14 -8.80 -24.99
CA ASN A 55 -4.50 -8.38 -24.65
C ASN A 55 -4.60 -7.93 -23.18
N LEU A 56 -5.59 -7.08 -22.91
CA LEU A 56 -6.02 -6.78 -21.53
C LEU A 56 -6.41 -8.07 -20.82
N GLN A 57 -5.78 -8.33 -19.66
CA GLN A 57 -6.14 -9.44 -18.78
C GLN A 57 -6.72 -8.93 -17.46
N ILE A 58 -7.67 -9.68 -16.94
CA ILE A 58 -8.33 -9.43 -15.65
C ILE A 58 -7.99 -10.60 -14.74
N LEU A 59 -7.43 -10.29 -13.57
CA LEU A 59 -6.96 -11.26 -12.59
C LEU A 59 -7.84 -11.15 -11.34
N PRO A 60 -8.87 -11.99 -11.20
CA PRO A 60 -9.70 -12.00 -10.01
C PRO A 60 -9.11 -12.88 -8.91
N LEU A 61 -8.86 -12.27 -7.76
CA LEU A 61 -8.43 -12.90 -6.52
C LEU A 61 -9.65 -13.07 -5.62
N VAL A 62 -9.99 -14.30 -5.28
CA VAL A 62 -11.15 -14.60 -4.43
C VAL A 62 -10.65 -14.90 -3.02
N GLY A 63 -11.06 -14.10 -2.04
CA GLY A 63 -10.55 -14.18 -0.67
C GLY A 63 -11.40 -13.38 0.33
N MET A 64 -10.86 -13.15 1.54
CA MET A 64 -11.52 -12.32 2.54
C MET A 64 -11.43 -10.83 2.14
N GLY A 65 -12.58 -10.21 1.87
CA GLY A 65 -12.73 -8.81 1.44
C GLY A 65 -13.12 -7.84 2.57
N GLY A 66 -13.15 -6.55 2.22
CA GLY A 66 -13.47 -5.35 3.01
C GLY A 66 -14.86 -4.75 2.66
N THR A 67 -14.92 -3.52 2.16
CA THR A 67 -16.15 -2.73 1.91
C THR A 67 -16.77 -2.76 0.52
N GLU A 68 -18.08 -2.48 0.45
CA GLU A 68 -18.84 -2.25 -0.79
C GLU A 68 -18.61 -0.84 -1.35
N TYR A 69 -18.02 -0.74 -2.54
CA TYR A 69 -17.85 0.53 -3.27
C TYR A 69 -18.86 0.69 -4.41
N SER A 70 -19.35 1.92 -4.61
CA SER A 70 -20.10 2.26 -5.82
C SER A 70 -19.17 2.48 -7.01
N VAL A 71 -19.68 2.22 -8.23
CA VAL A 71 -18.96 2.50 -9.50
C VAL A 71 -18.48 3.95 -9.56
N HIS A 72 -19.30 4.88 -9.05
CA HIS A 72 -18.96 6.29 -9.01
C HIS A 72 -17.73 6.55 -8.13
N GLU A 73 -17.69 6.02 -6.90
CA GLU A 73 -16.55 6.16 -5.99
C GLU A 73 -15.28 5.53 -6.56
N ILE A 74 -15.38 4.39 -7.23
CA ILE A 74 -14.23 3.75 -7.89
C ILE A 74 -13.68 4.66 -9.00
N LEU A 75 -14.56 5.19 -9.87
CA LEU A 75 -14.14 6.09 -10.94
C LEU A 75 -13.54 7.39 -10.40
N VAL A 76 -14.15 7.97 -9.37
CA VAL A 76 -13.59 9.12 -8.65
C VAL A 76 -12.22 8.76 -8.10
N ARG A 77 -12.00 7.63 -7.43
CA ARG A 77 -10.66 7.26 -6.94
C ARG A 77 -9.63 7.03 -8.04
N LEU A 78 -10.05 6.51 -9.20
CA LEU A 78 -9.15 6.28 -10.34
C LEU A 78 -8.80 7.56 -11.11
N LEU A 79 -9.63 8.61 -11.02
CA LEU A 79 -9.51 9.86 -11.77
C LEU A 79 -9.11 11.05 -10.92
N SER A 80 -9.71 11.15 -9.74
CA SER A 80 -9.44 12.16 -8.75
C SER A 80 -8.05 11.92 -8.22
N ASP A 81 -7.29 12.98 -8.26
CA ASP A 81 -5.89 13.00 -7.97
C ASP A 81 -5.66 13.03 -6.43
N GLY A 82 -6.43 12.22 -5.68
CA GLY A 82 -6.54 12.28 -4.21
C GLY A 82 -7.36 13.46 -3.68
N LYS A 83 -8.13 14.16 -4.53
CA LYS A 83 -8.99 15.25 -4.08
C LYS A 83 -10.34 14.71 -3.57
N ASP A 84 -10.65 14.98 -2.31
CA ASP A 84 -12.02 15.07 -1.78
C ASP A 84 -12.73 16.31 -2.37
N GLU A 85 -12.72 16.46 -3.70
CA GLU A 85 -13.66 17.37 -4.35
C GLU A 85 -14.98 16.61 -4.46
N GLU A 86 -16.10 17.25 -4.08
CA GLU A 86 -17.43 16.79 -4.48
C GLU A 86 -17.49 16.85 -6.01
N VAL A 87 -17.03 15.79 -6.66
CA VAL A 87 -17.11 15.65 -8.11
C VAL A 87 -18.58 15.44 -8.45
N SER A 88 -19.28 16.54 -8.73
CA SER A 88 -20.67 16.60 -9.19
C SER A 88 -20.87 15.92 -10.57
N GLU A 89 -19.81 15.37 -11.18
CA GLU A 89 -19.87 14.75 -12.49
C GLU A 89 -20.52 13.37 -12.44
N THR A 90 -21.36 13.07 -13.43
CA THR A 90 -21.98 11.75 -13.60
C THR A 90 -20.93 10.66 -13.87
N SER A 91 -21.13 9.44 -13.35
CA SER A 91 -20.24 8.28 -13.55
C SER A 91 -19.86 8.02 -15.01
N THR A 92 -20.75 8.27 -15.96
CA THR A 92 -20.45 8.10 -17.40
C THR A 92 -19.34 9.03 -17.88
N LYS A 93 -19.36 10.31 -17.48
CA LYS A 93 -18.35 11.29 -17.87
C LYS A 93 -16.99 10.96 -17.26
N LEU A 94 -16.99 10.55 -16.00
CA LEU A 94 -15.81 10.06 -15.31
C LEU A 94 -15.23 8.84 -16.05
N GLY A 95 -16.06 7.85 -16.35
CA GLY A 95 -15.64 6.69 -17.14
C GLY A 95 -15.03 7.06 -18.50
N GLU A 96 -15.60 8.03 -19.22
CA GLU A 96 -15.03 8.52 -20.48
C GLU A 96 -13.67 9.21 -20.31
N GLN A 97 -13.49 10.00 -19.24
CA GLN A 97 -12.19 10.58 -18.91
C GLN A 97 -11.16 9.49 -18.61
N LEU A 98 -11.56 8.46 -17.86
CA LEU A 98 -10.69 7.35 -17.51
C LEU A 98 -10.25 6.61 -18.76
N TYR A 99 -11.19 6.29 -19.64
CA TYR A 99 -10.91 5.67 -20.92
C TYR A 99 -9.90 6.49 -21.74
N LYS A 100 -10.09 7.81 -21.85
CA LYS A 100 -9.18 8.70 -22.58
C LYS A 100 -7.77 8.71 -21.97
N ASN A 101 -7.66 8.70 -20.64
CA ASN A 101 -6.37 8.69 -19.94
C ASN A 101 -5.63 7.36 -20.13
N LEU A 102 -6.36 6.25 -20.22
CA LEU A 102 -5.80 4.90 -20.38
C LEU A 102 -5.55 4.53 -21.85
N PHE A 103 -6.19 5.20 -22.81
CA PHE A 103 -6.09 4.86 -24.23
C PHE A 103 -4.66 5.06 -24.75
N GLY A 104 -4.13 4.04 -25.44
CA GLY A 104 -2.73 4.00 -25.88
C GLY A 104 -1.68 3.75 -24.79
N GLN A 105 -2.05 3.81 -23.50
CA GLN A 105 -1.14 3.57 -22.37
C GLN A 105 -1.20 2.11 -21.91
N ARG A 106 -0.06 1.58 -21.42
CA ARG A 106 -0.01 0.31 -20.70
C ARG A 106 -0.27 0.60 -19.22
N TYR A 107 -1.24 -0.08 -18.62
CA TYR A 107 -1.67 0.19 -17.24
C TYR A 107 -1.81 -1.09 -16.42
N LEU A 108 -1.64 -0.96 -15.10
CA LEU A 108 -2.03 -1.93 -14.09
C LEU A 108 -3.00 -1.22 -13.14
N ILE A 109 -4.22 -1.73 -13.01
CA ILE A 109 -5.22 -1.22 -12.06
C ILE A 109 -5.47 -2.31 -11.02
N VAL A 110 -5.42 -1.96 -9.74
CA VAL A 110 -5.78 -2.86 -8.64
C VAL A 110 -7.07 -2.34 -8.01
N MET A 111 -8.13 -3.15 -8.09
CA MET A 111 -9.41 -2.85 -7.44
C MET A 111 -9.58 -3.74 -6.23
N ASP A 112 -9.52 -3.14 -5.06
CA ASP A 112 -9.79 -3.87 -3.83
C ASP A 112 -11.30 -3.98 -3.63
N ASP A 113 -11.74 -5.21 -3.40
CA ASP A 113 -13.05 -5.65 -2.96
C ASP A 113 -14.26 -5.27 -3.84
N VAL A 114 -14.45 -6.05 -4.91
CA VAL A 114 -15.57 -5.89 -5.85
C VAL A 114 -16.77 -6.76 -5.43
N TRP A 115 -17.91 -6.14 -5.16
CA TRP A 115 -19.10 -6.80 -4.58
C TRP A 115 -20.18 -7.18 -5.59
N SER A 116 -20.22 -6.55 -6.77
CA SER A 116 -21.32 -6.79 -7.72
C SER A 116 -20.83 -6.96 -9.15
N ILE A 117 -21.52 -7.86 -9.86
CA ILE A 117 -21.30 -8.11 -11.28
C ILE A 117 -21.70 -6.87 -12.07
N GLU A 118 -22.76 -6.19 -11.63
CA GLU A 118 -23.29 -4.98 -12.25
C GLU A 118 -22.27 -3.83 -12.17
N ALA A 119 -21.60 -3.65 -11.03
CA ALA A 119 -20.57 -2.63 -10.90
C ALA A 119 -19.38 -2.90 -11.82
N TRP A 120 -18.95 -4.16 -11.89
CA TRP A 120 -17.89 -4.55 -12.83
C TRP A 120 -18.29 -4.34 -14.29
N ASP A 121 -19.49 -4.77 -14.67
CA ASP A 121 -20.00 -4.66 -16.03
C ASP A 121 -20.08 -3.20 -16.50
N ALA A 122 -20.37 -2.28 -15.58
CA ALA A 122 -20.31 -0.85 -15.85
C ALA A 122 -18.86 -0.34 -15.98
N LEU A 123 -17.95 -0.77 -15.10
CA LEU A 123 -16.56 -0.29 -15.07
C LEU A 123 -15.72 -0.78 -16.24
N LYS A 124 -15.87 -2.06 -16.62
CA LYS A 124 -15.03 -2.70 -17.64
C LYS A 124 -15.12 -2.03 -19.01
N LEU A 125 -16.23 -1.33 -19.28
CA LEU A 125 -16.45 -0.55 -20.49
C LEU A 125 -15.45 0.60 -20.64
N PHE A 126 -14.87 1.08 -19.54
CA PHE A 126 -13.95 2.20 -19.51
C PHE A 126 -12.47 1.77 -19.54
N PHE A 127 -12.17 0.47 -19.58
CA PHE A 127 -10.80 -0.06 -19.66
C PHE A 127 -10.43 -0.44 -21.09
N PRO A 128 -9.65 0.41 -21.82
CA PRO A 128 -9.31 0.14 -23.21
C PRO A 128 -8.34 -1.04 -23.34
N ASN A 129 -8.66 -2.02 -24.19
CA ASN A 129 -7.73 -3.05 -24.60
C ASN A 129 -6.86 -2.55 -25.77
N ASN A 130 -5.72 -1.94 -25.43
CA ASN A 130 -4.76 -1.38 -26.39
C ASN A 130 -3.81 -2.43 -26.98
N ARG A 131 -3.98 -3.72 -26.65
CA ARG A 131 -3.08 -4.81 -27.04
C ARG A 131 -1.60 -4.59 -26.65
N ASN A 132 -1.36 -3.91 -25.53
CA ASN A 132 -0.04 -3.51 -25.05
C ASN A 132 0.31 -4.13 -23.69
N GLY A 133 -0.41 -5.17 -23.27
CA GLY A 133 -0.16 -5.89 -22.03
C GLY A 133 -0.64 -5.18 -20.77
N SER A 134 -1.74 -4.42 -20.85
CA SER A 134 -2.43 -3.89 -19.68
C SER A 134 -3.07 -4.99 -18.82
N ARG A 135 -3.19 -4.74 -17.52
CA ARG A 135 -3.69 -5.68 -16.51
C ARG A 135 -4.66 -4.99 -15.56
N VAL A 136 -5.68 -5.71 -15.12
CA VAL A 136 -6.59 -5.31 -14.05
C VAL A 136 -6.59 -6.43 -13.03
N MET A 137 -6.13 -6.16 -11.82
CA MET A 137 -6.22 -7.08 -10.69
C MET A 137 -7.39 -6.65 -9.81
N MET A 138 -8.12 -7.62 -9.27
CA MET A 138 -9.24 -7.34 -8.38
C MET A 138 -9.32 -8.36 -7.27
N THR A 139 -9.77 -7.94 -6.09
CA THR A 139 -10.10 -8.85 -4.99
C THR A 139 -11.62 -8.90 -4.82
N THR A 140 -12.18 -10.05 -4.43
CA THR A 140 -13.61 -10.21 -4.13
C THR A 140 -13.83 -11.38 -3.17
N ARG A 141 -14.92 -11.33 -2.39
CA ARG A 141 -15.39 -12.46 -1.56
C ARG A 141 -16.25 -13.45 -2.32
N LEU A 142 -16.71 -13.03 -3.50
CA LEU A 142 -17.84 -13.65 -4.19
C LEU A 142 -17.35 -14.39 -5.41
N LEU A 143 -17.36 -15.73 -5.34
CA LEU A 143 -16.91 -16.58 -6.44
C LEU A 143 -17.74 -16.34 -7.71
N ASN A 144 -19.04 -16.11 -7.57
CA ASN A 144 -19.92 -15.78 -8.70
C ASN A 144 -19.56 -14.43 -9.35
N VAL A 145 -19.08 -13.45 -8.58
CA VAL A 145 -18.53 -12.22 -9.14
C VAL A 145 -17.27 -12.60 -9.91
N ALA A 146 -16.32 -13.32 -9.30
CA ALA A 146 -15.08 -13.78 -9.93
C ALA A 146 -15.28 -14.51 -11.27
N ASP A 147 -16.26 -15.42 -11.33
CA ASP A 147 -16.59 -16.19 -12.54
C ASP A 147 -17.20 -15.33 -13.66
N SER A 148 -17.83 -14.20 -13.31
CA SER A 148 -18.39 -13.26 -14.29
C SER A 148 -17.35 -12.32 -14.93
N LEU A 149 -16.16 -12.22 -14.33
CA LEU A 149 -15.16 -11.18 -14.61
C LEU A 149 -14.34 -11.43 -15.89
N GLY A 150 -14.32 -12.66 -16.44
CA GLY A 150 -13.70 -12.92 -17.74
C GLY A 150 -13.14 -14.33 -17.96
N SER A 151 -12.29 -14.47 -18.98
CA SER A 151 -11.86 -15.75 -19.58
C SER A 151 -10.94 -16.64 -18.73
N GLN A 152 -10.42 -16.14 -17.61
CA GLN A 152 -9.48 -16.86 -16.75
C GLN A 152 -10.15 -17.35 -15.47
N LYS A 153 -9.72 -18.52 -14.99
CA LYS A 153 -10.20 -19.05 -13.71
C LYS A 153 -9.78 -18.11 -12.57
N PRO A 154 -10.68 -17.87 -11.60
CA PRO A 154 -10.32 -17.12 -10.42
C PRO A 154 -9.18 -17.74 -9.62
N TYR A 155 -8.33 -16.88 -9.08
CA TYR A 155 -7.31 -17.26 -8.12
C TYR A 155 -7.94 -17.32 -6.74
N LEU A 156 -8.24 -18.54 -6.29
CA LEU A 156 -8.74 -18.77 -4.95
C LEU A 156 -7.61 -18.64 -3.94
N MET A 157 -7.79 -17.80 -2.93
CA MET A 157 -6.89 -17.71 -1.79
C MET A 157 -7.18 -18.89 -0.85
N ASP A 158 -6.24 -19.83 -0.80
CA ASP A 158 -6.35 -20.99 0.07
C ASP A 158 -6.20 -20.62 1.55
N LEU A 159 -6.79 -21.44 2.42
CA LEU A 159 -6.53 -21.41 3.85
C LEU A 159 -5.09 -21.83 4.13
N LEU A 160 -4.52 -21.35 5.24
CA LEU A 160 -3.20 -21.79 5.69
C LEU A 160 -3.26 -23.26 6.12
N ASP A 161 -2.26 -24.04 5.72
CA ASP A 161 -2.04 -25.39 6.26
C ASP A 161 -1.61 -25.34 7.74
N GLU A 162 -1.52 -26.50 8.38
CA GLU A 162 -1.21 -26.59 9.82
C GLU A 162 0.16 -25.98 10.16
N ASP A 163 1.17 -26.20 9.32
CA ASP A 163 2.53 -25.70 9.55
C ASP A 163 2.61 -24.18 9.41
N LYS A 164 2.02 -23.63 8.35
CA LYS A 164 1.92 -22.17 8.12
C LYS A 164 1.08 -21.50 9.19
N SER A 165 -0.01 -22.15 9.62
CA SER A 165 -0.88 -21.66 10.70
C SER A 165 -0.13 -21.57 12.02
N TRP A 166 0.64 -22.63 12.35
CA TRP A 166 1.47 -22.65 13.54
C TRP A 166 2.58 -21.60 13.49
N ASN A 167 3.24 -21.45 12.35
CA ASN A 167 4.29 -20.46 12.19
C ASN A 167 3.74 -19.02 12.34
N LEU A 168 2.60 -18.70 11.71
CA LEU A 168 1.91 -17.42 11.89
C LEU A 168 1.48 -17.18 13.34
N PHE A 169 0.96 -18.22 14.00
CA PHE A 169 0.61 -18.17 15.40
C PHE A 169 1.82 -17.84 16.28
N CYS A 170 2.96 -18.53 16.10
CA CYS A 170 4.19 -18.26 16.85
C CYS A 170 4.69 -16.84 16.63
N HIS A 171 4.70 -16.37 15.38
CA HIS A 171 5.09 -15.01 15.06
C HIS A 171 4.22 -13.98 15.76
N LYS A 172 2.92 -14.25 15.91
CA LYS A 172 2.01 -13.33 16.57
C LYS A 172 2.06 -13.43 18.10
N ALA A 173 2.13 -14.64 18.66
CA ALA A 173 2.11 -14.87 20.10
C ALA A 173 3.47 -14.60 20.78
N PHE A 174 4.57 -14.91 20.09
CA PHE A 174 5.92 -14.87 20.66
C PHE A 174 6.88 -13.89 19.96
N ALA A 175 6.45 -13.27 18.85
CA ALA A 175 7.29 -12.39 18.01
C ALA A 175 8.54 -13.08 17.44
N GLN A 176 8.52 -14.40 17.32
CA GLN A 176 9.61 -15.20 16.78
C GLN A 176 9.07 -16.47 16.10
N GLU A 177 9.94 -17.16 15.38
CA GLU A 177 9.64 -18.48 14.83
C GLU A 177 9.68 -19.53 15.95
N GLY A 178 8.64 -20.37 16.00
CA GLY A 178 8.52 -21.43 16.99
C GLY A 178 8.13 -20.95 18.39
N CYS A 179 7.91 -21.92 19.28
CA CYS A 179 7.53 -21.66 20.67
C CYS A 179 8.78 -21.71 21.57
N PRO A 180 9.07 -20.63 22.34
CA PRO A 180 10.16 -20.66 23.32
C PRO A 180 9.83 -21.46 24.60
N TYR A 181 8.57 -21.85 24.79
CA TYR A 181 8.05 -22.48 26.00
C TYR A 181 7.52 -23.89 25.67
N PRO A 182 8.30 -24.97 25.89
CA PRO A 182 7.90 -26.33 25.54
C PRO A 182 6.56 -26.76 26.14
N GLU A 183 6.21 -26.28 27.33
CA GLU A 183 4.95 -26.54 28.02
C GLU A 183 3.71 -25.91 27.36
N LEU A 184 3.90 -24.90 26.52
CA LEU A 184 2.84 -24.21 25.77
C LEU A 184 2.75 -24.67 24.31
N GLU A 185 3.77 -25.37 23.80
CA GLU A 185 3.88 -25.70 22.39
C GLU A 185 2.68 -26.52 21.90
N GLU A 186 2.37 -27.62 22.59
CA GLU A 186 1.26 -28.50 22.20
C GLU A 186 -0.10 -27.79 22.32
N ILE A 187 -0.29 -26.98 23.39
CA ILE A 187 -1.52 -26.19 23.57
C ILE A 187 -1.65 -25.16 22.44
N GLY A 188 -0.54 -24.53 22.06
CA GLY A 188 -0.49 -23.57 20.97
C GLY A 188 -0.82 -24.19 19.62
N LYS A 189 -0.29 -25.38 19.32
CA LYS A 189 -0.61 -26.12 18.09
C LYS A 189 -2.10 -26.46 18.03
N ASP A 190 -2.67 -26.92 19.15
CA ASP A 190 -4.10 -27.19 19.25
C ASP A 190 -4.95 -25.93 18.97
N ILE A 191 -4.55 -24.79 19.53
CA ILE A 191 -5.21 -23.50 19.27
C ILE A 191 -5.10 -23.09 17.80
N ALA A 192 -3.89 -23.16 17.21
CA ALA A 192 -3.66 -22.80 15.82
C ALA A 192 -4.48 -23.68 14.87
N LYS A 193 -4.54 -24.98 15.14
CA LYS A 193 -5.39 -25.94 14.41
C LYS A 193 -6.87 -25.63 14.56
N ALA A 194 -7.32 -25.25 15.76
CA ALA A 194 -8.71 -24.88 16.01
C ALA A 194 -9.14 -23.60 15.27
N CYS A 195 -8.20 -22.75 14.84
CA CYS A 195 -8.44 -21.59 13.97
C CYS A 195 -8.63 -21.93 12.47
N ARG A 196 -8.51 -23.21 12.08
CA ARG A 196 -8.85 -23.71 10.72
C ARG A 196 -8.16 -22.99 9.56
N GLY A 197 -6.91 -22.57 9.75
CA GLY A 197 -6.12 -21.95 8.69
C GLY A 197 -6.56 -20.54 8.29
N LEU A 198 -7.48 -19.90 9.03
CA LEU A 198 -7.89 -18.52 8.78
C LEU A 198 -6.85 -17.55 9.40
N PRO A 199 -6.14 -16.74 8.60
CA PRO A 199 -5.08 -15.87 9.12
C PRO A 199 -5.58 -14.88 10.18
N LEU A 200 -6.78 -14.30 9.97
CA LEU A 200 -7.35 -13.32 10.88
C LEU A 200 -7.59 -13.90 12.28
N THR A 201 -8.17 -15.10 12.38
CA THR A 201 -8.45 -15.73 13.67
C THR A 201 -7.17 -16.13 14.38
N ILE A 202 -6.17 -16.61 13.63
CA ILE A 202 -4.83 -16.93 14.15
C ILE A 202 -4.18 -15.66 14.73
N VAL A 203 -4.21 -14.55 13.99
CA VAL A 203 -3.61 -13.28 14.42
C VAL A 203 -4.33 -12.70 15.65
N VAL A 204 -5.66 -12.80 15.71
CA VAL A 204 -6.44 -12.32 16.85
C VAL A 204 -6.12 -13.13 18.11
N ILE A 205 -6.14 -14.47 18.03
CA ILE A 205 -5.87 -15.32 19.20
C ILE A 205 -4.40 -15.26 19.61
N GLY A 206 -3.46 -15.25 18.66
CA GLY A 206 -2.04 -15.06 18.96
C GLY A 206 -1.79 -13.73 19.66
N GLY A 207 -2.46 -12.65 19.22
CA GLY A 207 -2.37 -11.34 19.86
C GLY A 207 -3.00 -11.32 21.26
N LEU A 208 -4.10 -12.03 21.48
CA LEU A 208 -4.69 -12.20 22.80
C LEU A 208 -3.72 -12.90 23.77
N LEU A 209 -3.10 -14.00 23.32
CA LEU A 209 -2.21 -14.82 24.14
C LEU A 209 -0.85 -14.17 24.39
N ALA A 210 -0.36 -13.32 23.48
CA ALA A 210 0.82 -12.49 23.74
C ALA A 210 0.66 -11.64 25.02
N ASN A 211 -0.58 -11.29 25.39
CA ASN A 211 -0.89 -10.48 26.58
C ASN A 211 -1.11 -11.30 27.86
N SER A 212 -0.92 -12.62 27.83
CA SER A 212 -1.28 -13.53 28.94
C SER A 212 -0.17 -13.82 29.94
N ASN A 213 0.99 -13.14 29.84
CA ASN A 213 2.21 -13.47 30.59
C ASN A 213 2.67 -14.93 30.42
N MET A 214 2.23 -15.61 29.36
CA MET A 214 2.55 -17.02 29.07
C MET A 214 2.04 -18.01 30.15
N GLU A 215 0.92 -17.67 30.81
CA GLU A 215 0.32 -18.53 31.83
C GLU A 215 -0.39 -19.76 31.22
N GLN A 216 0.11 -20.96 31.52
CA GLN A 216 -0.40 -22.21 30.97
C GLN A 216 -1.91 -22.43 31.20
N GLU A 217 -2.42 -22.11 32.40
CA GLU A 217 -3.84 -22.24 32.73
C GLU A 217 -4.72 -21.37 31.82
N TYR A 218 -4.25 -20.16 31.50
CA TYR A 218 -4.97 -19.26 30.60
C TYR A 218 -4.94 -19.76 29.16
N TRP A 219 -3.81 -20.32 28.70
CA TRP A 219 -3.72 -20.96 27.39
C TRP A 219 -4.69 -22.15 27.26
N GLN A 220 -4.79 -22.98 28.29
CA GLN A 220 -5.77 -24.08 28.33
C GLN A 220 -7.22 -23.57 28.30
N TYR A 221 -7.51 -22.50 29.03
CA TYR A 221 -8.81 -21.84 28.99
C TYR A 221 -9.15 -21.36 27.56
N VAL A 222 -8.22 -20.69 26.89
CA VAL A 222 -8.41 -20.22 25.50
C VAL A 222 -8.59 -21.41 24.55
N ALA A 223 -7.73 -22.45 24.64
CA ALA A 223 -7.82 -23.65 23.83
C ALA A 223 -9.20 -24.34 23.93
N LYS A 224 -9.75 -24.46 25.14
CA LYS A 224 -11.08 -25.03 25.36
C LYS A 224 -12.18 -24.20 24.70
N ASN A 225 -12.13 -22.88 24.81
CA ASN A 225 -13.12 -21.99 24.20
C ASN A 225 -13.06 -22.03 22.67
N VAL A 226 -11.86 -21.89 22.08
CA VAL A 226 -11.66 -21.92 20.63
C VAL A 226 -12.08 -23.28 20.05
N SER A 227 -11.74 -24.39 20.71
CA SER A 227 -12.16 -25.74 20.29
C SER A 227 -13.68 -25.92 20.34
N THR A 228 -14.34 -25.32 21.33
CA THR A 228 -15.82 -25.32 21.42
C THR A 228 -16.44 -24.57 20.24
N PHE A 229 -15.84 -23.45 19.83
CA PHE A 229 -16.29 -22.68 18.66
C PHE A 229 -16.01 -23.38 17.33
N ALA A 230 -14.96 -24.20 17.26
CA ALA A 230 -14.71 -25.03 16.08
C ALA A 230 -15.81 -26.09 15.91
N ASN A 231 -16.30 -26.69 16.99
CA ASN A 231 -17.27 -27.76 16.92
C ASN A 231 -18.73 -27.31 16.66
N SER A 232 -19.00 -26.00 16.55
CA SER A 232 -20.33 -25.52 16.14
C SER A 232 -20.47 -25.56 14.62
N GLU A 233 -21.60 -26.06 14.10
CA GLU A 233 -21.92 -26.11 12.66
C GLU A 233 -22.20 -24.72 12.05
N ASP A 234 -22.17 -23.65 12.84
CA ASP A 234 -22.47 -22.28 12.39
C ASP A 234 -21.27 -21.65 11.67
N ASN A 235 -21.55 -20.94 10.56
CA ASN A 235 -20.58 -20.11 9.82
C ASN A 235 -20.04 -18.89 10.61
N GLU A 236 -20.34 -18.77 11.91
CA GLU A 236 -19.97 -17.66 12.78
C GLU A 236 -18.68 -17.89 13.58
N HIS A 237 -17.87 -18.89 13.22
CA HIS A 237 -16.63 -19.23 13.92
C HIS A 237 -15.71 -18.01 14.16
N CYS A 238 -15.52 -17.17 13.13
CA CYS A 238 -14.75 -15.92 13.24
C CYS A 238 -15.34 -14.94 14.26
N LEU A 239 -16.67 -14.77 14.27
CA LEU A 239 -17.35 -13.86 15.19
C LEU A 239 -17.22 -14.33 16.65
N LYS A 240 -17.28 -15.65 16.88
CA LYS A 240 -17.08 -16.24 18.22
C LYS A 240 -15.64 -16.00 18.72
N ILE A 241 -14.64 -16.12 17.85
CA ILE A 241 -13.24 -15.80 18.17
C ILE A 241 -13.03 -14.31 18.46
N LEU A 242 -13.59 -13.43 17.62
CA LEU A 242 -13.55 -11.98 17.83
C LEU A 242 -14.24 -11.58 19.15
N THR A 243 -15.37 -12.23 19.47
CA THR A 243 -16.10 -12.02 20.72
C THR A 243 -15.26 -12.43 21.94
N LEU A 244 -14.53 -13.54 21.87
CA LEU A 244 -13.60 -13.95 22.93
C LEU A 244 -12.53 -12.87 23.15
N SER A 245 -11.89 -12.40 22.07
CA SER A 245 -10.90 -11.32 22.15
C SER A 245 -11.47 -10.04 22.77
N TYR A 246 -12.66 -9.63 22.36
CA TYR A 246 -13.34 -8.46 22.92
C TYR A 246 -13.69 -8.63 24.41
N ASN A 247 -14.14 -9.82 24.81
CA ASN A 247 -14.48 -10.10 26.20
C ASN A 247 -13.27 -10.01 27.12
N ASN A 248 -12.10 -10.45 26.65
CA ASN A 248 -10.84 -10.38 27.36
C ASN A 248 -10.13 -9.02 27.31
N LEU A 249 -10.63 -8.06 26.52
CA LEU A 249 -10.08 -6.71 26.46
C LEU A 249 -10.27 -5.98 27.82
N PRO A 250 -9.27 -5.21 28.31
CA PRO A 250 -9.42 -4.41 29.53
C PRO A 250 -10.65 -3.49 29.48
N ILE A 251 -11.36 -3.39 30.61
CA ILE A 251 -12.67 -2.70 30.67
C ILE A 251 -12.61 -1.23 30.22
N TYR A 252 -11.47 -0.57 30.44
CA TYR A 252 -11.26 0.83 30.05
C TYR A 252 -11.01 1.01 28.54
N LEU A 253 -10.65 -0.05 27.81
CA LEU A 253 -10.44 -0.03 26.35
C LEU A 253 -11.70 -0.40 25.57
N LYS A 254 -12.66 -1.10 26.19
CA LYS A 254 -13.91 -1.53 25.52
C LYS A 254 -14.72 -0.37 24.91
N PRO A 255 -14.91 0.78 25.61
CA PRO A 255 -15.61 1.93 25.01
C PRO A 255 -14.86 2.50 23.81
N CYS A 256 -13.53 2.62 23.91
CA CYS A 256 -12.67 3.10 22.82
C CYS A 256 -12.77 2.22 21.57
N PHE A 257 -12.76 0.88 21.74
CA PHE A 257 -12.94 -0.07 20.64
C PHE A 257 -14.33 0.02 20.01
N LEU A 258 -15.40 0.08 20.82
CA LEU A 258 -16.77 0.17 20.31
C LEU A 258 -17.05 1.49 19.58
N TYR A 259 -16.37 2.57 19.99
CA TYR A 259 -16.52 3.89 19.36
C TYR A 259 -16.10 3.91 17.88
N MET A 260 -15.29 2.94 17.43
CA MET A 260 -14.91 2.82 16.03
C MET A 260 -16.12 2.62 15.10
N ARG A 261 -17.23 2.09 15.61
CA ARG A 261 -18.48 1.91 14.84
C ARG A 261 -19.12 3.23 14.39
N VAL A 262 -18.77 4.36 14.99
CA VAL A 262 -19.34 5.67 14.63
C VAL A 262 -18.84 6.15 13.26
N PHE A 263 -17.67 5.66 12.83
CA PHE A 263 -17.10 6.02 11.54
C PHE A 263 -17.74 5.18 10.42
N ARG A 264 -17.70 5.72 9.20
CA ARG A 264 -18.09 4.96 8.01
C ARG A 264 -17.13 3.78 7.84
N GLU A 265 -17.65 2.73 7.23
CA GLU A 265 -16.86 1.54 6.90
C GLU A 265 -15.66 1.94 6.02
N ASP A 266 -14.48 1.39 6.32
CA ASP A 266 -13.17 1.68 5.71
C ASP A 266 -12.75 3.16 5.62
N ALA A 267 -13.41 4.06 6.36
CA ALA A 267 -12.96 5.44 6.45
C ALA A 267 -11.61 5.51 7.17
N GLU A 268 -10.65 6.27 6.61
CA GLU A 268 -9.45 6.62 7.36
C GLU A 268 -9.81 7.51 8.55
N ILE A 269 -9.35 7.09 9.72
CA ILE A 269 -9.58 7.82 10.97
C ILE A 269 -8.26 8.45 11.40
N GLU A 270 -8.19 9.77 11.34
CA GLU A 270 -7.05 10.51 11.87
C GLU A 270 -6.89 10.25 13.38
N VAL A 271 -5.70 9.81 13.81
CA VAL A 271 -5.39 9.49 15.21
C VAL A 271 -5.64 10.69 16.13
N SER A 272 -5.30 11.90 15.70
CA SER A 272 -5.56 13.14 16.44
C SER A 272 -7.06 13.36 16.66
N LYS A 273 -7.87 13.19 15.62
CA LYS A 273 -9.34 13.28 15.70
C LYS A 273 -9.90 12.23 16.65
N LEU A 274 -9.50 10.98 16.50
CA LEU A 274 -9.96 9.87 17.32
C LEU A 274 -9.63 10.06 18.81
N THR A 275 -8.38 10.47 19.12
CA THR A 275 -7.95 10.71 20.50
C THR A 275 -8.73 11.86 21.14
N LYS A 276 -8.96 12.95 20.41
CA LYS A 276 -9.83 14.06 20.87
C LYS A 276 -11.26 13.61 21.13
N LEU A 277 -11.83 12.76 20.27
CA LEU A 277 -13.16 12.20 20.46
C LEU A 277 -13.23 11.34 21.73
N TRP A 278 -12.28 10.42 21.93
CA TRP A 278 -12.24 9.60 23.14
C TRP A 278 -12.07 10.42 24.44
N ILE A 279 -11.31 11.51 24.37
CA ILE A 279 -11.17 12.44 25.50
C ILE A 279 -12.49 13.18 25.75
N GLY A 280 -13.14 13.68 24.70
CA GLY A 280 -14.42 14.39 24.79
C GLY A 280 -15.56 13.52 25.33
N GLU A 281 -15.59 12.25 24.97
CA GLU A 281 -16.54 11.24 25.47
C GLU A 281 -16.22 10.76 26.91
N GLY A 282 -15.08 11.19 27.47
CA GLY A 282 -14.67 10.84 28.83
C GLY A 282 -14.17 9.39 28.97
N PHE A 283 -13.78 8.73 27.89
CA PHE A 283 -13.22 7.36 27.94
C PHE A 283 -11.81 7.32 28.51
N VAL A 284 -11.06 8.42 28.39
CA VAL A 284 -9.66 8.52 28.78
C VAL A 284 -9.54 9.02 30.22
N LYS A 285 -8.93 8.22 31.08
CA LYS A 285 -8.69 8.59 32.49
C LYS A 285 -7.36 9.33 32.65
N PRO A 286 -7.28 10.38 33.49
CA PRO A 286 -6.01 11.06 33.78
C PRO A 286 -4.97 10.10 34.38
N ALA A 287 -3.73 10.18 33.90
CA ALA A 287 -2.59 9.45 34.43
C ALA A 287 -1.51 10.42 34.91
N ARG A 288 -0.80 10.07 35.99
CA ARG A 288 0.19 10.96 36.60
C ARG A 288 1.36 11.20 35.64
N GLY A 289 1.65 12.47 35.37
CA GLY A 289 2.79 12.86 34.53
C GLY A 289 2.56 12.68 33.02
N LYS A 290 1.32 12.46 32.57
CA LYS A 290 0.96 12.37 31.15
C LYS A 290 -0.23 13.27 30.84
N THR A 291 -0.25 13.81 29.63
CA THR A 291 -1.42 14.48 29.06
C THR A 291 -2.51 13.46 28.71
N LEU A 292 -3.76 13.91 28.61
CA LEU A 292 -4.85 13.02 28.18
C LEU A 292 -4.65 12.48 26.76
N GLU A 293 -4.03 13.28 25.88
CA GLU A 293 -3.70 12.85 24.51
C GLU A 293 -2.66 11.74 24.49
N GLU A 294 -1.63 11.81 25.35
CA GLU A 294 -0.64 10.73 25.50
C GLU A 294 -1.30 9.45 26.02
N VAL A 295 -2.18 9.54 27.01
CA VAL A 295 -2.92 8.38 27.52
C VAL A 295 -3.84 7.79 26.44
N ALA A 296 -4.51 8.64 25.64
CA ALA A 296 -5.35 8.20 24.54
C ALA A 296 -4.55 7.47 23.45
N LYS A 297 -3.36 7.98 23.09
CA LYS A 297 -2.44 7.32 22.16
C LYS A 297 -1.95 5.98 22.71
N GLU A 298 -1.71 5.87 24.02
CA GLU A 298 -1.38 4.59 24.66
C GLU A 298 -2.54 3.59 24.60
N TYR A 299 -3.78 4.05 24.75
CA TYR A 299 -4.96 3.20 24.60
C TYR A 299 -5.06 2.67 23.17
N LEU A 300 -4.86 3.53 22.17
CA LEU A 300 -4.82 3.12 20.77
C LEU A 300 -3.70 2.12 20.51
N LYS A 301 -2.49 2.38 21.03
CA LYS A 301 -1.34 1.48 20.89
C LYS A 301 -1.64 0.10 21.50
N LYS A 302 -2.34 0.04 22.64
CA LYS A 302 -2.77 -1.21 23.27
C LYS A 302 -3.83 -1.96 22.44
N LEU A 303 -4.74 -1.24 21.80
CA LEU A 303 -5.75 -1.82 20.89
C LEU A 303 -5.12 -2.37 19.60
N VAL A 304 -4.17 -1.64 19.02
CA VAL A 304 -3.51 -2.03 17.76
C VAL A 304 -2.53 -3.19 17.98
N ASN A 305 -1.73 -3.13 19.06
CA ASN A 305 -0.60 -4.03 19.18
C ASN A 305 -0.80 -5.19 20.18
N GLY A 306 -1.71 -5.11 21.16
CA GLY A 306 -1.67 -6.04 22.29
C GLY A 306 -0.33 -5.90 23.01
N HIS A 307 -0.32 -5.16 24.12
CA HIS A 307 0.83 -4.91 25.02
C HIS A 307 2.23 -5.42 24.56
N GLU A 308 2.95 -4.54 23.86
CA GLU A 308 4.38 -4.56 23.48
C GLU A 308 5.19 -5.86 23.61
N GLY A 309 5.52 -6.41 22.44
CA GLY A 309 6.67 -7.28 22.21
C GLY A 309 6.94 -7.57 20.73
N GLY A 310 6.57 -6.71 19.78
CA GLY A 310 6.78 -6.99 18.35
C GLY A 310 6.56 -5.77 17.47
N ASN A 311 7.59 -5.42 16.70
CA ASN A 311 7.68 -4.27 15.80
C ASN A 311 6.45 -4.10 14.89
N SER A 312 6.04 -2.85 14.68
CA SER A 312 5.11 -2.41 13.63
C SER A 312 5.73 -2.49 12.23
N LYS A 313 6.33 -3.62 11.87
CA LYS A 313 7.00 -3.85 10.58
C LYS A 313 6.13 -4.56 9.54
N ALA A 314 4.87 -4.90 9.87
CA ALA A 314 4.02 -5.65 8.95
C ALA A 314 3.69 -4.88 7.65
N ASN A 315 3.64 -3.54 7.69
CA ASN A 315 3.47 -2.72 6.49
C ASN A 315 4.80 -2.35 5.80
N ASP A 316 5.96 -2.64 6.41
CA ASP A 316 7.31 -2.23 5.94
C ASP A 316 7.94 -3.20 4.94
N LEU A 317 7.20 -4.24 4.55
CA LEU A 317 7.72 -5.36 3.77
C LEU A 317 7.01 -5.53 2.42
N LEU A 318 5.95 -4.77 2.15
CA LEU A 318 5.24 -4.88 0.87
C LEU A 318 6.14 -4.45 -0.30
N LEU A 319 6.83 -3.31 -0.19
CA LEU A 319 7.71 -2.85 -1.27
C LEU A 319 8.96 -3.70 -1.49
N LYS A 320 9.55 -4.25 -0.42
CA LYS A 320 10.76 -5.10 -0.52
C LYS A 320 10.52 -6.38 -1.30
N ASN A 321 9.25 -6.81 -1.41
CA ASN A 321 8.85 -8.02 -2.11
C ASN A 321 8.15 -7.75 -3.46
N ILE A 322 7.90 -6.47 -3.83
CA ILE A 322 7.33 -6.12 -5.13
C ILE A 322 8.46 -5.96 -6.14
N ALA A 323 8.54 -6.88 -7.11
CA ALA A 323 9.36 -6.68 -8.29
C ALA A 323 8.60 -5.79 -9.28
N PHE A 324 8.98 -4.51 -9.36
CA PHE A 324 8.47 -3.63 -10.42
C PHE A 324 9.08 -4.03 -11.77
N PRO A 325 8.31 -4.01 -12.86
CA PRO A 325 8.85 -4.27 -14.19
C PRO A 325 9.87 -3.18 -14.54
N SER A 326 11.04 -3.57 -15.05
CA SER A 326 12.10 -2.63 -15.42
C SER A 326 11.67 -1.65 -16.52
N SER A 327 10.60 -1.94 -17.26
CA SER A 327 9.99 -1.07 -18.28
C SER A 327 9.06 0.01 -17.71
N LEU A 328 8.82 0.06 -16.39
CA LEU A 328 7.89 1.00 -15.77
C LEU A 328 8.38 2.45 -15.96
N LYS A 329 7.53 3.27 -16.59
CA LYS A 329 7.84 4.69 -16.88
C LYS A 329 7.12 5.68 -15.98
N LYS A 330 5.96 5.31 -15.47
CA LYS A 330 5.17 6.14 -14.56
C LYS A 330 4.74 5.30 -13.37
N LEU A 331 5.00 5.77 -12.17
CA LEU A 331 4.52 5.19 -10.94
C LEU A 331 3.71 6.25 -10.19
N ASP A 332 2.52 5.85 -9.77
CA ASP A 332 1.62 6.67 -9.01
C ASP A 332 1.20 5.89 -7.77
N LEU A 333 1.61 6.40 -6.61
CA LEU A 333 1.31 5.84 -5.31
C LEU A 333 0.36 6.78 -4.58
N CYS A 334 -0.72 6.22 -4.05
CA CYS A 334 -1.70 6.92 -3.25
C CYS A 334 -1.94 6.07 -1.99
N GLU A 335 -1.88 6.66 -0.80
CA GLU A 335 -2.15 6.00 0.49
C GLU A 335 -1.33 4.71 0.77
N CYS A 336 -0.23 4.50 0.04
CA CYS A 336 0.61 3.30 0.15
C CYS A 336 1.43 3.25 1.45
N LYS A 337 1.57 4.39 2.16
CA LYS A 337 2.31 4.53 3.44
C LYS A 337 3.73 3.95 3.39
N VAL A 338 4.41 4.14 2.27
CA VAL A 338 5.79 3.72 2.03
C VAL A 338 6.74 4.46 2.97
N PRO A 339 7.54 3.78 3.82
CA PRO A 339 8.59 4.47 4.57
C PRO A 339 9.54 5.21 3.62
N TRP A 340 9.87 6.47 3.91
CA TRP A 340 10.80 7.22 3.06
C TRP A 340 12.17 6.54 2.92
N GLU A 341 12.60 5.77 3.92
CA GLU A 341 13.80 4.92 3.88
C GLU A 341 13.74 3.81 2.81
N ASP A 342 12.53 3.34 2.48
CA ASP A 342 12.29 2.28 1.49
C ASP A 342 12.00 2.85 0.08
N MET A 343 11.97 4.18 -0.07
CA MET A 343 11.83 4.87 -1.37
C MET A 343 13.00 4.53 -2.32
N THR A 344 14.09 4.00 -1.77
CA THR A 344 15.25 3.47 -2.48
C THR A 344 14.91 2.38 -3.51
N ILE A 345 13.86 1.60 -3.24
CA ILE A 345 13.37 0.54 -4.14
C ILE A 345 12.81 1.16 -5.42
N ILE A 346 12.01 2.23 -5.27
CA ILE A 346 11.44 2.98 -6.39
C ILE A 346 12.54 3.80 -7.10
N GLY A 347 13.47 4.36 -6.33
CA GLY A 347 14.65 5.05 -6.84
C GLY A 347 15.55 4.17 -7.71
N SER A 348 15.53 2.86 -7.52
CA SER A 348 16.33 1.92 -8.30
C SER A 348 15.70 1.56 -9.66
N LEU A 349 14.50 2.09 -9.99
CA LEU A 349 13.82 1.78 -11.24
C LEU A 349 14.51 2.46 -12.44
N PRO A 350 15.02 1.68 -13.42
CA PRO A 350 15.94 2.21 -14.43
C PRO A 350 15.25 3.07 -15.48
N ASN A 351 13.93 2.92 -15.66
CA ASN A 351 13.15 3.60 -16.70
C ASN A 351 12.05 4.52 -16.16
N LEU A 352 12.00 4.75 -14.85
CA LEU A 352 10.96 5.60 -14.24
C LEU A 352 11.18 7.06 -14.65
N GLU A 353 10.24 7.61 -15.40
CA GLU A 353 10.23 8.99 -15.89
C GLU A 353 9.29 9.88 -15.06
N VAL A 354 8.24 9.32 -14.46
CA VAL A 354 7.23 10.06 -13.69
C VAL A 354 6.95 9.36 -12.37
N LEU A 355 7.12 10.08 -11.25
CA LEU A 355 6.76 9.60 -9.91
C LEU A 355 5.74 10.54 -9.29
N ILE A 356 4.60 9.97 -8.90
CA ILE A 356 3.51 10.68 -8.24
C ILE A 356 3.30 10.04 -6.86
N LEU A 357 3.39 10.84 -5.80
CA LEU A 357 3.19 10.45 -4.41
C LEU A 357 2.05 11.27 -3.82
N ARG A 358 0.85 10.69 -3.72
CA ARG A 358 -0.40 11.35 -3.28
C ARG A 358 -0.89 10.83 -1.92
N SER A 359 -1.59 11.68 -1.18
CA SER A 359 -2.37 11.32 0.02
C SER A 359 -1.63 10.36 0.96
N TYR A 360 -0.56 10.82 1.60
CA TYR A 360 0.26 9.99 2.50
C TYR A 360 0.80 8.70 1.85
N ALA A 361 1.09 8.73 0.54
CA ALA A 361 1.75 7.66 -0.18
C ALA A 361 3.04 7.22 0.50
N SER A 362 3.72 8.14 1.18
CA SER A 362 4.88 7.85 2.01
C SER A 362 4.64 8.22 3.48
N ARG A 363 5.34 7.55 4.39
CA ARG A 363 5.29 7.78 5.85
C ARG A 363 6.68 8.09 6.39
N GLY A 364 6.73 9.02 7.33
CA GLY A 364 7.96 9.51 7.96
C GLY A 364 8.17 10.99 7.68
N SER A 365 8.93 11.66 8.53
CA SER A 365 9.16 13.11 8.44
C SER A 365 10.35 13.48 7.58
N GLU A 366 11.17 12.53 7.14
CA GLU A 366 12.44 12.82 6.47
C GLU A 366 12.66 11.93 5.25
N TRP A 367 13.05 12.54 4.13
CA TRP A 367 13.42 11.86 2.90
C TRP A 367 14.86 12.19 2.52
N ASN A 368 15.70 11.15 2.55
CA ASN A 368 17.12 11.18 2.18
C ASN A 368 17.34 10.27 0.97
N PRO A 369 17.26 10.78 -0.27
CA PRO A 369 17.59 10.01 -1.47
C PRO A 369 19.05 9.55 -1.45
N ILE A 370 19.33 8.41 -2.08
CA ILE A 370 20.71 7.89 -2.21
C ILE A 370 21.27 8.27 -3.58
N GLU A 371 22.57 8.58 -3.64
CA GLU A 371 23.30 8.80 -4.89
C GLU A 371 23.07 7.69 -5.92
N GLY A 372 22.83 8.08 -7.18
CA GLY A 372 22.59 7.15 -8.29
C GLY A 372 21.16 6.63 -8.42
N GLN A 373 20.24 7.05 -7.55
CA GLN A 373 18.81 6.76 -7.69
C GLN A 373 18.11 7.70 -8.69
N PHE A 374 16.91 7.30 -9.12
CA PHE A 374 16.06 8.03 -10.05
C PHE A 374 16.75 8.42 -11.37
N PRO A 375 17.42 7.47 -12.06
CA PRO A 375 18.34 7.78 -13.16
C PRO A 375 17.66 8.41 -14.39
N ARG A 376 16.32 8.29 -14.54
CA ARG A 376 15.56 8.82 -15.68
C ARG A 376 14.36 9.67 -15.25
N LEU A 377 14.23 10.01 -13.97
CA LEU A 377 13.06 10.70 -13.45
C LEU A 377 13.03 12.14 -13.98
N LYS A 378 11.96 12.49 -14.69
CA LYS A 378 11.72 13.82 -15.28
C LYS A 378 10.65 14.59 -14.52
N ILE A 379 9.66 13.91 -13.96
CA ILE A 379 8.54 14.54 -13.26
C ILE A 379 8.39 13.94 -11.88
N LEU A 380 8.44 14.80 -10.86
CA LEU A 380 8.15 14.45 -9.47
C LEU A 380 6.95 15.25 -8.97
N MET A 381 5.94 14.55 -8.46
CA MET A 381 4.74 15.17 -7.89
C MET A 381 4.57 14.70 -6.44
N LEU A 382 4.62 15.62 -5.49
CA LEU A 382 4.42 15.36 -4.04
C LEU A 382 3.17 16.06 -3.54
N TRP A 383 2.18 15.29 -3.11
CA TRP A 383 0.84 15.76 -2.82
C TRP A 383 0.39 15.27 -1.45
N GLN A 384 0.06 16.18 -0.53
CA GLN A 384 -0.50 15.82 0.79
C GLN A 384 0.32 14.75 1.53
N ASN A 385 1.63 14.94 1.66
CA ASN A 385 2.51 14.04 2.42
C ASN A 385 2.93 14.70 3.75
N ASN A 386 3.35 13.87 4.71
CA ASN A 386 3.87 14.28 6.03
C ASN A 386 5.39 14.51 6.04
N LEU A 387 5.98 14.79 4.87
CA LEU A 387 7.40 15.07 4.74
C LEU A 387 7.71 16.44 5.33
N VAL A 388 8.64 16.49 6.28
CA VAL A 388 9.12 17.71 6.94
C VAL A 388 10.47 18.12 6.39
N TYR A 389 11.41 17.17 6.34
CA TYR A 389 12.80 17.37 5.90
C TYR A 389 13.05 16.62 4.60
N TRP A 390 13.20 17.35 3.50
CA TRP A 390 13.69 16.79 2.25
C TRP A 390 15.19 17.09 2.16
N ARG A 391 16.08 16.08 2.12
CA ARG A 391 17.54 16.31 2.02
C ARG A 391 18.06 15.82 0.67
N ALA A 392 17.71 16.54 -0.39
CA ALA A 392 18.11 16.21 -1.74
C ALA A 392 19.22 17.14 -2.26
N GLU A 393 20.11 16.59 -3.09
CA GLU A 393 21.12 17.29 -3.87
C GLU A 393 20.88 17.00 -5.36
N ASN A 394 21.54 17.75 -6.25
CA ASN A 394 21.38 17.59 -7.70
C ASN A 394 21.73 16.17 -8.18
N ILE A 395 22.71 15.53 -7.55
CA ILE A 395 23.16 14.16 -7.84
C ILE A 395 22.07 13.10 -7.64
N HIS A 396 21.02 13.42 -6.88
CA HIS A 396 19.91 12.51 -6.59
C HIS A 396 18.83 12.51 -7.69
N PHE A 397 18.74 13.57 -8.50
CA PHE A 397 17.68 13.77 -9.49
C PHE A 397 18.19 14.39 -10.80
N LEU A 398 19.22 13.77 -11.39
CA LEU A 398 20.00 14.32 -12.51
C LEU A 398 19.21 14.75 -13.76
N ASN A 399 18.01 14.18 -13.98
CA ASN A 399 17.20 14.40 -15.17
C ASN A 399 15.84 15.07 -14.86
N LEU A 400 15.66 15.61 -13.66
CA LEU A 400 14.39 16.19 -13.26
C LEU A 400 14.10 17.45 -14.10
N GLU A 401 12.96 17.47 -14.76
CA GLU A 401 12.50 18.57 -15.60
C GLU A 401 11.39 19.38 -14.91
N LYS A 402 10.55 18.71 -14.11
CA LYS A 402 9.37 19.33 -13.49
C LYS A 402 9.14 18.84 -12.07
N LEU A 403 8.91 19.77 -11.15
CA LEU A 403 8.55 19.52 -9.76
C LEU A 403 7.18 20.11 -9.47
N PHE A 404 6.28 19.30 -8.91
CA PHE A 404 4.96 19.75 -8.49
C PHE A 404 4.77 19.45 -7.01
N LEU A 405 4.51 20.48 -6.20
CA LEU A 405 4.21 20.37 -4.78
C LEU A 405 2.80 20.84 -4.53
N ASN A 406 1.96 19.98 -3.95
CA ASN A 406 0.56 20.29 -3.67
C ASN A 406 0.19 20.01 -2.22
N ASN A 407 -0.27 21.03 -1.50
CA ASN A 407 -0.74 20.96 -0.12
C ASN A 407 0.28 20.27 0.81
N MET A 408 1.57 20.57 0.62
CA MET A 408 2.67 20.09 1.45
C MET A 408 2.78 20.98 2.69
N ARG A 409 1.94 20.74 3.69
CA ARG A 409 1.80 21.65 4.85
C ARG A 409 2.99 21.62 5.82
N ASP A 410 3.61 20.46 5.95
CA ASP A 410 4.65 20.22 6.96
C ASP A 410 6.07 20.36 6.41
N LEU A 411 6.25 20.42 5.08
CA LEU A 411 7.55 20.54 4.44
C LEU A 411 8.15 21.93 4.71
N GLU A 412 9.35 21.95 5.27
CA GLU A 412 10.02 23.19 5.66
C GLU A 412 10.51 23.98 4.43
N GLU A 413 11.19 23.33 3.49
CA GLU A 413 11.74 23.99 2.29
C GLU A 413 11.93 23.01 1.12
N ILE A 414 12.03 23.55 -0.10
CA ILE A 414 12.59 22.83 -1.24
C ILE A 414 14.12 22.85 -1.10
N PRO A 415 14.82 21.70 -1.17
CA PRO A 415 16.27 21.67 -1.02
C PRO A 415 16.95 22.50 -2.11
N SER A 416 17.90 23.36 -1.74
CA SER A 416 18.63 24.20 -2.71
C SER A 416 19.34 23.39 -3.80
N GLY A 417 19.80 22.17 -3.47
CA GLY A 417 20.40 21.26 -4.44
C GLY A 417 19.45 20.82 -5.57
N ILE A 418 18.13 20.96 -5.43
CA ILE A 418 17.17 20.81 -6.55
C ILE A 418 17.35 21.95 -7.55
N GLY A 419 17.66 23.16 -7.05
CA GLY A 419 17.97 24.31 -7.88
C GLY A 419 19.19 24.10 -8.77
N ASP A 420 20.17 23.29 -8.37
CA ASP A 420 21.38 23.01 -9.15
C ASP A 420 21.17 21.98 -10.30
N ILE A 421 19.93 21.53 -10.54
CA ILE A 421 19.62 20.57 -11.60
C ILE A 421 19.45 21.30 -12.93
N ALA A 422 20.40 21.11 -13.85
CA ALA A 422 20.43 21.80 -15.15
C ALA A 422 19.23 21.51 -16.06
N THR A 423 18.54 20.38 -15.86
CA THR A 423 17.36 20.01 -16.67
C THR A 423 16.05 20.60 -16.15
N LEU A 424 16.05 21.20 -14.95
CA LEU A 424 14.84 21.69 -14.30
C LEU A 424 14.30 22.92 -15.02
N ARG A 425 13.02 22.85 -15.42
CA ARG A 425 12.34 23.89 -16.22
C ARG A 425 11.09 24.42 -15.56
N LEU A 426 10.48 23.66 -14.64
CA LEU A 426 9.22 24.06 -14.03
C LEU A 426 9.14 23.61 -12.58
N ILE A 427 8.80 24.55 -11.70
CA ILE A 427 8.34 24.27 -10.33
C ILE A 427 6.93 24.84 -10.18
N GLU A 428 5.95 24.01 -9.87
CA GLU A 428 4.61 24.47 -9.52
C GLU A 428 4.30 24.14 -8.06
N VAL A 429 3.84 25.17 -7.33
CA VAL A 429 3.53 25.11 -5.91
C VAL A 429 2.07 25.45 -5.71
N TYR A 430 1.29 24.51 -5.20
CA TYR A 430 -0.15 24.61 -4.98
C TYR A 430 -0.47 24.50 -3.49
N TYR A 431 -1.11 25.52 -2.91
CA TYR A 431 -1.63 25.47 -1.53
C TYR A 431 -0.59 25.06 -0.46
N CYS A 432 0.68 25.39 -0.69
CA CYS A 432 1.78 25.07 0.23
C CYS A 432 2.06 26.24 1.20
N SER A 433 2.91 26.00 2.20
CA SER A 433 3.35 27.02 3.14
C SER A 433 4.18 28.13 2.45
N GLU A 434 4.20 29.33 3.04
CA GLU A 434 5.05 30.44 2.58
C GLU A 434 6.53 30.04 2.49
N SER A 435 6.99 29.16 3.37
CA SER A 435 8.38 28.68 3.39
C SER A 435 8.74 27.95 2.08
N ILE A 436 7.85 27.08 1.59
CA ILE A 436 8.02 26.38 0.32
C ILE A 436 8.01 27.38 -0.85
N VAL A 437 7.08 28.34 -0.83
CA VAL A 437 7.02 29.41 -1.84
C VAL A 437 8.32 30.21 -1.88
N ASN A 438 8.83 30.62 -0.72
CA ASN A 438 10.08 31.38 -0.60
C ASN A 438 11.28 30.58 -1.13
N SER A 439 11.40 29.30 -0.76
CA SER A 439 12.47 28.44 -1.26
C SER A 439 12.41 28.22 -2.79
N ALA A 440 11.20 28.08 -3.36
CA ALA A 440 11.02 27.97 -4.80
C ALA A 440 11.44 29.26 -5.55
N MET A 441 11.07 30.42 -5.00
CA MET A 441 11.46 31.72 -5.57
C MET A 441 12.97 31.97 -5.43
N GLN A 442 13.60 31.57 -4.33
CA GLN A 442 15.05 31.67 -4.17
C GLN A 442 15.79 30.82 -5.23
N ILE A 443 15.34 29.59 -5.46
CA ILE A 443 15.89 28.73 -6.53
C ILE A 443 15.79 29.42 -7.90
N LEU A 444 14.68 30.08 -8.18
CA LEU A 444 14.49 30.83 -9.43
C LEU A 444 15.50 31.98 -9.56
N GLU A 445 15.65 32.80 -8.52
CA GLU A 445 16.58 33.93 -8.50
C GLU A 445 18.03 33.50 -8.66
N GLU A 446 18.42 32.38 -8.02
CA GLU A 446 19.77 31.80 -8.13
C GLU A 446 20.03 31.28 -9.55
N GLN A 447 19.09 30.55 -10.16
CA GLN A 447 19.21 30.06 -11.54
C GLN A 447 19.29 31.21 -12.55
N GLN A 448 18.48 32.25 -12.40
CA GLN A 448 18.53 33.45 -13.25
C GLN A 448 19.85 34.21 -13.09
N SER A 449 20.36 34.33 -11.87
CA SER A 449 21.67 34.95 -11.60
C SER A 449 22.82 34.17 -12.24
N ASN A 450 22.67 32.85 -12.37
CA ASN A 450 23.61 31.97 -13.07
C ASN A 450 23.40 31.94 -14.60
N GLY A 451 22.45 32.73 -15.12
CA GLY A 451 22.19 32.88 -16.56
C GLY A 451 21.21 31.86 -17.15
N ASN A 452 20.48 31.10 -16.32
CA ASN A 452 19.39 30.24 -16.77
C ASN A 452 18.05 30.98 -16.72
N GLU A 453 17.52 31.33 -17.89
CA GLU A 453 16.20 31.99 -18.03
C GLU A 453 15.07 30.98 -18.32
N ASP A 454 15.36 29.69 -18.48
CA ASP A 454 14.39 28.67 -18.90
C ASP A 454 13.56 28.10 -17.74
N LEU A 455 13.96 28.35 -16.49
CA LEU A 455 13.24 27.90 -15.30
C LEU A 455 12.03 28.80 -15.02
N GLU A 456 10.84 28.20 -14.95
CA GLU A 456 9.61 28.86 -14.57
C GLU A 456 9.14 28.38 -13.17
N VAL A 457 8.73 29.30 -12.31
CA VAL A 457 8.07 28.98 -11.03
C VAL A 457 6.66 29.55 -11.03
N ARG A 458 5.66 28.70 -10.73
CA ARG A 458 4.26 29.09 -10.63
C ARG A 458 3.72 28.78 -9.25
N VAL A 459 3.06 29.76 -8.64
CA VAL A 459 2.50 29.65 -7.30
C VAL A 459 0.99 29.85 -7.35
N TYR A 460 0.25 28.95 -6.70
CA TYR A 460 -1.20 28.94 -6.65
C TYR A 460 -1.66 28.90 -5.18
N GLU A 461 -2.20 30.02 -4.71
CA GLU A 461 -2.66 30.21 -3.33
C GLU A 461 -4.17 30.04 -3.18
N PHE A 462 -4.65 29.87 -1.94
CA PHE A 462 -6.08 29.97 -1.63
C PHE A 462 -6.56 31.40 -1.90
N ARG A 463 -7.35 31.60 -2.96
CA ARG A 463 -8.18 32.80 -3.05
C ARG A 463 -9.36 32.62 -2.10
N TYR A 464 -9.30 33.28 -0.95
CA TYR A 464 -10.52 33.60 -0.22
C TYR A 464 -11.23 34.71 -1.01
N ASP A 465 -12.23 34.35 -1.79
CA ASP A 465 -13.19 35.34 -2.28
C ASP A 465 -13.93 35.87 -1.05
N SER A 466 -13.57 37.09 -0.67
CA SER A 466 -14.12 37.88 0.45
C SER A 466 -15.49 38.47 0.14
#